data_AF-A0A9W7J7A2-F1
#
_entry.id   AF-A0A9W7J7A2-F1
#
_cell.length_a   1.000
_cell.length_b   1.000
_cell.length_c   1.000
_cell.angle_alpha   90.00
_cell.angle_beta   90.00
_cell.angle_gamma   90.00
#
_symmetry.space_group_name_H-M   'P 1'
#
loop_
_entity.id
_entity.type
_entity.pdbx_description
1 polymer ?
#
loop_
_entity_poly.entity_id
_entity_poly.type
_entity_poly.pdbx_seq_one_letter_code
_entity_poly.pdbx_strand_id
1 'polypeptide(L)'
;MGACVSSTSSSKLDKTVGVRGGSSAVKLSSTAAKVVHMDGLVQELNLRQPVQAKNIISQNPGHFLCCSESMCIGTCVPHVPGDSELQPGQIYFLLPLSQSDQPLSLPDLCSLAIKASSCLGRHSVEVSSTNSKLILRSSRW
;
A
#
# COMPACT_ATOMS: atom_id res chain seq x y z
N MET A 1 37.90 13.34 -43.70
CA MET A 1 38.75 12.71 -42.66
C MET A 1 39.06 13.79 -41.65
N GLY A 2 38.24 13.94 -40.61
CA GLY A 2 38.38 15.02 -39.63
C GLY A 2 38.92 14.47 -38.31
N ALA A 3 40.11 14.92 -37.91
CA ALA A 3 40.72 14.62 -36.63
C ALA A 3 40.27 15.67 -35.61
N CYS A 4 39.67 15.23 -34.50
CA CYS A 4 39.39 16.09 -33.36
C CYS A 4 40.59 16.07 -32.41
N VAL A 5 41.17 17.25 -32.19
CA VAL A 5 42.07 17.56 -31.08
C VAL A 5 41.36 18.58 -30.20
N SER A 6 41.31 18.35 -28.89
CA SER A 6 41.38 19.38 -27.85
C SER A 6 41.41 18.74 -26.47
N SER A 7 42.27 19.33 -25.63
CA SER A 7 42.68 18.87 -24.31
C SER A 7 41.78 19.37 -23.17
N THR A 8 41.93 18.65 -22.05
CA THR A 8 41.55 18.84 -20.64
C THR A 8 41.17 20.22 -20.09
N SER A 9 40.11 20.25 -19.28
CA SER A 9 40.03 21.06 -18.05
C SER A 9 39.08 20.41 -17.02
N SER A 10 39.54 20.37 -15.78
CA SER A 10 39.00 19.68 -14.60
C SER A 10 37.68 20.27 -14.08
N SER A 11 36.71 19.44 -13.70
CA SER A 11 35.72 19.79 -12.66
C SER A 11 34.98 18.57 -12.10
N LYS A 12 35.13 18.41 -10.77
CA LYS A 12 34.28 17.74 -9.77
C LYS A 12 33.23 16.72 -10.27
N LEU A 13 33.47 15.48 -9.85
CA LEU A 13 32.49 14.41 -9.68
C LEU A 13 31.27 14.93 -8.88
N ASP A 14 30.15 15.16 -9.56
CA ASP A 14 28.84 15.08 -8.90
C ASP A 14 28.04 13.96 -9.56
N LYS A 15 27.53 13.13 -8.67
CA LYS A 15 27.16 11.74 -8.88
C LYS A 15 25.80 11.75 -9.55
N THR A 16 25.70 11.21 -10.77
CA THR A 16 24.42 10.85 -11.39
C THR A 16 23.64 9.99 -10.39
N VAL A 17 22.70 10.61 -9.68
CA VAL A 17 21.70 9.88 -8.91
C VAL A 17 20.77 9.30 -9.97
N GLY A 18 21.09 8.08 -10.40
CA GLY A 18 20.10 7.22 -11.03
C GLY A 18 18.91 7.20 -10.08
N VAL A 19 17.77 7.73 -10.54
CA VAL A 19 16.49 7.55 -9.86
C VAL A 19 16.19 6.06 -9.96
N ARG A 20 16.74 5.31 -9.02
CA ARG A 20 16.38 3.93 -8.76
C ARG A 20 15.02 4.04 -8.11
N GLY A 21 13.97 4.01 -8.95
CA GLY A 21 12.61 3.76 -8.52
C GLY A 21 12.61 2.46 -7.74
N GLY A 22 12.80 2.56 -6.44
CA GLY A 22 12.56 1.47 -5.52
C GLY A 22 11.06 1.28 -5.51
N SER A 23 10.58 0.33 -6.30
CA SER A 23 9.32 -0.35 -6.01
C SER A 23 9.44 -0.80 -4.56
N SER A 24 8.88 -0.03 -3.63
CA SER A 24 8.81 -0.42 -2.23
C SER A 24 7.76 -1.52 -2.22
N ALA A 25 8.19 -2.71 -2.63
CA ALA A 25 7.44 -3.92 -2.49
C ALA A 25 7.22 -4.02 -0.98
N VAL A 26 5.99 -3.74 -0.55
CA VAL A 26 5.46 -4.24 0.71
C VAL A 26 6.04 -5.64 0.85
N LYS A 27 6.91 -5.87 1.85
CA LYS A 27 7.36 -7.23 2.19
C LYS A 27 6.14 -7.93 2.79
N LEU A 28 5.21 -8.28 1.92
CA LEU A 28 4.17 -9.24 2.18
C LEU A 28 4.93 -10.53 2.40
N SER A 29 5.05 -10.92 3.66
CA SER A 29 5.61 -12.22 4.00
C SER A 29 4.84 -13.24 3.17
N SER A 30 5.52 -13.97 2.30
CA SER A 30 4.92 -14.96 1.38
C SER A 30 4.29 -16.15 2.13
N THR A 31 4.23 -16.09 3.45
CA THR A 31 3.67 -17.10 4.35
C THR A 31 2.61 -16.51 5.27
N ALA A 32 2.27 -15.22 5.17
CA ALA A 32 1.26 -14.60 6.02
C ALA A 32 0.19 -13.87 5.22
N ALA A 33 -1.07 -14.00 5.65
CA ALA A 33 -2.16 -13.11 5.24
C ALA A 33 -2.29 -11.96 6.24
N LYS A 34 -2.80 -10.82 5.80
CA LYS A 34 -3.02 -9.66 6.68
C LYS A 34 -4.48 -9.24 6.63
N VAL A 35 -5.10 -9.15 7.81
CA VAL A 35 -6.47 -8.67 7.98
C VAL A 35 -6.42 -7.27 8.58
N VAL A 36 -6.92 -6.27 7.86
CA VAL A 36 -6.97 -4.87 8.29
C VAL A 36 -8.35 -4.56 8.85
N HIS A 37 -8.40 -4.13 10.10
CA HIS A 37 -9.61 -3.71 10.78
C HIS A 37 -9.89 -2.22 10.51
N MET A 38 -11.17 -1.85 10.49
CA MET A 38 -11.58 -0.45 10.36
C MET A 38 -11.08 0.44 11.51
N ASP A 39 -10.77 -0.15 12.66
CA ASP A 39 -10.21 0.51 13.85
C ASP A 39 -8.71 0.82 13.73
N GLY A 40 -8.08 0.49 12.58
CA GLY A 40 -6.65 0.74 12.36
C GLY A 40 -5.74 -0.33 12.99
N LEU A 41 -6.28 -1.48 13.36
CA LEU A 41 -5.50 -2.65 13.75
C LEU A 41 -5.22 -3.52 12.53
N VAL A 42 -4.06 -4.20 12.53
CA VAL A 42 -3.77 -5.25 11.55
C VAL A 42 -3.48 -6.56 12.28
N GLN A 43 -4.16 -7.61 11.86
CA GLN A 43 -3.94 -8.97 12.31
C GLN A 43 -3.15 -9.72 11.24
N GLU A 44 -1.90 -10.05 11.56
CA GLU A 44 -1.06 -10.88 10.69
C GLU A 44 -1.27 -12.35 11.03
N LEU A 45 -1.76 -13.11 10.05
CA LEU A 45 -2.06 -14.52 10.17
C LEU A 45 -0.95 -15.32 9.50
N ASN A 46 -0.15 -16.03 10.29
CA ASN A 46 0.86 -16.94 9.78
C ASN A 46 0.18 -18.18 9.19
N LEU A 47 0.16 -18.29 7.86
CA LEU A 47 -0.45 -19.39 7.10
C LEU A 47 0.48 -20.59 6.98
N ARG A 48 1.14 -20.97 8.09
CA ARG A 48 1.82 -22.28 8.18
C ARG A 48 0.81 -23.43 8.08
N GLN A 49 -0.45 -23.15 8.41
CA GLN A 49 -1.60 -24.01 8.20
C GLN A 49 -2.69 -23.20 7.49
N PRO A 50 -3.57 -23.85 6.71
CA PRO A 50 -4.67 -23.16 6.08
C PRO A 50 -5.60 -22.54 7.12
N VAL A 51 -5.90 -21.25 6.97
CA VAL A 51 -6.84 -20.52 7.83
C VAL A 51 -8.07 -20.19 7.02
N GLN A 52 -9.22 -20.72 7.43
CA GLN A 52 -10.50 -20.40 6.80
C GLN A 52 -11.00 -19.02 7.23
N ALA A 53 -11.64 -18.29 6.32
CA ALA A 53 -12.20 -16.97 6.59
C ALA A 53 -13.20 -16.99 7.76
N LYS A 54 -13.97 -18.08 7.93
CA LYS A 54 -14.90 -18.25 9.04
C LYS A 54 -14.25 -18.16 10.42
N ASN A 55 -12.97 -18.50 10.55
CA ASN A 55 -12.26 -18.40 11.83
C ASN A 55 -12.08 -16.94 12.26
N ILE A 56 -11.95 -16.03 11.30
CA ILE A 56 -11.83 -14.60 11.55
C ILE A 56 -13.21 -13.98 11.74
N ILE A 57 -14.19 -14.37 10.91
CA ILE A 57 -15.57 -13.88 10.99
C ILE A 57 -16.20 -14.28 12.34
N SER A 58 -15.97 -15.51 12.82
CA SER A 58 -16.51 -15.97 14.10
C SER A 58 -15.96 -15.21 15.32
N GLN A 59 -14.73 -14.70 15.22
CA GLN A 59 -14.11 -13.86 16.24
C GLN A 59 -14.64 -12.41 16.23
N ASN A 60 -15.24 -11.98 15.11
CA ASN A 60 -15.67 -10.61 14.89
C ASN A 60 -17.14 -10.58 14.44
N PRO A 61 -18.09 -10.77 15.37
CA PRO A 61 -19.51 -10.78 15.03
C PRO A 61 -19.94 -9.44 14.41
N GLY A 62 -20.88 -9.50 13.47
CA GLY A 62 -21.37 -8.30 12.76
C GLY A 62 -20.43 -7.77 11.67
N HIS A 63 -19.34 -8.48 11.38
CA HIS A 63 -18.38 -8.12 10.35
C HIS A 63 -18.27 -9.19 9.27
N PHE A 64 -17.78 -8.80 8.10
CA PHE A 64 -17.48 -9.67 6.98
C PHE A 64 -16.06 -9.42 6.47
N LEU A 65 -15.49 -10.43 5.81
CA LEU A 65 -14.17 -10.32 5.19
C LEU A 65 -14.27 -10.01 3.71
N CYS A 66 -13.38 -9.18 3.21
CA CYS A 66 -13.30 -8.87 1.78
C CYS A 66 -11.84 -8.83 1.33
N CYS A 67 -11.59 -9.33 0.12
CA CYS A 67 -10.25 -9.31 -0.47
C CYS A 67 -10.00 -7.95 -1.11
N SER A 68 -8.83 -7.35 -0.85
CA SER A 68 -8.44 -6.07 -1.46
C SER A 68 -8.44 -6.10 -2.99
N GLU A 69 -8.08 -7.23 -3.61
CA GLU A 69 -8.04 -7.39 -5.06
C GLU A 69 -9.42 -7.52 -5.71
N SER A 70 -10.46 -7.83 -4.93
CA SER A 70 -11.83 -8.00 -5.45
C SER A 70 -12.69 -6.73 -5.28
N MET A 71 -12.14 -5.67 -4.69
CA MET A 71 -12.85 -4.42 -4.45
C MET A 71 -12.85 -3.54 -5.71
N CYS A 72 -14.05 -3.11 -6.13
CA CYS A 72 -14.24 -2.21 -7.26
C CYS A 72 -15.13 -1.02 -6.88
N ILE A 73 -14.81 0.16 -7.39
CA ILE A 73 -15.63 1.37 -7.19
C ILE A 73 -16.97 1.19 -7.92
N GLY A 74 -18.05 1.63 -7.30
CA GLY A 74 -19.40 1.57 -7.87
C GLY A 74 -20.08 0.21 -7.73
N THR A 75 -19.43 -0.76 -7.07
CA THR A 75 -20.00 -2.09 -6.79
C THR A 75 -20.05 -2.35 -5.30
N CYS A 76 -21.00 -3.15 -4.85
CA CYS A 76 -21.01 -3.66 -3.48
C CYS A 76 -19.75 -4.51 -3.24
N VAL A 77 -19.20 -4.43 -2.02
CA VAL A 77 -17.96 -5.13 -1.69
C VAL A 77 -18.21 -6.64 -1.64
N PRO A 78 -17.45 -7.46 -2.37
CA PRO A 78 -17.64 -8.91 -2.35
C PRO A 78 -17.19 -9.51 -1.02
N HIS A 79 -18.02 -10.40 -0.48
CA HIS A 79 -17.71 -11.17 0.71
C HIS A 79 -16.85 -12.38 0.35
N VAL A 80 -15.75 -12.58 1.07
CA VAL A 80 -15.00 -13.84 1.07
C VAL A 80 -15.83 -14.90 1.80
N PRO A 81 -16.20 -16.02 1.14
CA PRO A 81 -16.97 -17.08 1.78
C PRO A 81 -16.25 -17.63 3.01
N GLY A 82 -17.01 -17.96 4.07
CA GLY A 82 -16.44 -18.46 5.33
C GLY A 82 -15.61 -19.74 5.16
N ASP A 83 -15.96 -20.59 4.20
CA ASP A 83 -15.26 -21.85 3.92
C ASP A 83 -14.01 -21.66 3.05
N SER A 84 -13.81 -20.49 2.45
CA SER A 84 -12.62 -20.17 1.67
C SER A 84 -11.39 -19.98 2.57
N GLU A 85 -10.25 -20.47 2.11
CA GLU A 85 -8.97 -20.33 2.78
C GLU A 85 -8.29 -19.01 2.41
N LEU A 86 -7.78 -18.31 3.43
CA LEU A 86 -7.01 -17.08 3.25
C LEU A 86 -5.68 -17.40 2.57
N GLN A 87 -5.30 -16.56 1.62
CA GLN A 87 -4.11 -16.77 0.80
C GLN A 87 -2.92 -15.96 1.35
N PRO A 88 -1.70 -16.53 1.32
CA PRO A 88 -0.52 -15.83 1.77
C PRO A 88 -0.18 -14.67 0.85
N GLY A 89 0.35 -13.61 1.46
CA GLY A 89 0.64 -12.36 0.77
C GLY A 89 -0.59 -11.50 0.47
N GLN A 90 -1.80 -11.99 0.73
CA GLN A 90 -3.02 -11.23 0.46
C GLN A 90 -3.42 -10.32 1.62
N ILE A 91 -4.03 -9.20 1.26
CA ILE A 91 -4.61 -8.24 2.20
C ILE A 91 -6.12 -8.39 2.15
N TYR A 92 -6.70 -8.62 3.31
CA TYR A 92 -8.12 -8.69 3.54
C TYR A 92 -8.55 -7.54 4.44
N PHE A 93 -9.72 -6.98 4.18
CA PHE A 93 -10.33 -5.98 5.04
C PHE A 93 -11.47 -6.62 5.82
N LEU A 94 -11.58 -6.26 7.09
CA LEU A 94 -12.70 -6.62 7.94
C LEU A 94 -13.64 -5.42 8.03
N LEU A 95 -14.84 -5.55 7.45
CA LEU A 95 -15.81 -4.47 7.34
C LEU A 95 -17.11 -4.81 8.09
N PRO A 96 -17.81 -3.82 8.67
CA PRO A 96 -19.13 -4.05 9.27
C PRO A 96 -20.15 -4.46 8.21
N LEU A 97 -21.06 -5.39 8.54
CA LEU A 97 -22.14 -5.82 7.65
C LEU A 97 -23.02 -4.66 7.16
N SER A 98 -23.16 -3.59 7.93
CA SER A 98 -23.91 -2.40 7.50
C SER A 98 -23.36 -1.74 6.23
N GLN A 99 -22.12 -2.03 5.84
CA GLN A 99 -21.49 -1.51 4.62
C GLN A 99 -21.52 -2.49 3.45
N SER A 100 -22.03 -3.72 3.60
CA SER A 100 -22.03 -4.71 2.50
C SER A 100 -22.98 -4.37 1.37
N ASP A 101 -24.10 -3.71 1.68
CA ASP A 101 -25.14 -3.38 0.70
C ASP A 101 -24.90 -2.06 -0.03
N GLN A 102 -23.90 -1.29 0.38
CA GLN A 102 -23.58 -0.01 -0.24
C GLN A 102 -22.50 -0.17 -1.32
N PRO A 103 -22.69 0.42 -2.52
CA PRO A 103 -21.63 0.50 -3.50
C PRO A 103 -20.41 1.25 -2.96
N LEU A 104 -19.23 0.69 -3.17
CA LEU A 104 -17.98 1.29 -2.72
C LEU A 104 -17.70 2.59 -3.47
N SER A 105 -17.55 3.71 -2.76
CA SER A 105 -17.16 4.97 -3.38
C SER A 105 -15.64 5.09 -3.51
N LEU A 106 -15.16 5.98 -4.39
CA LEU A 106 -13.73 6.26 -4.50
C LEU A 106 -13.13 6.74 -3.16
N PRO A 107 -13.75 7.69 -2.41
CA PRO A 107 -13.29 8.06 -1.08
C PRO A 107 -13.18 6.89 -0.10
N ASP A 108 -14.14 5.95 -0.12
CA ASP A 108 -14.13 4.79 0.78
C ASP A 108 -12.95 3.87 0.47
N LEU A 109 -12.73 3.57 -0.82
CA LEU A 109 -11.60 2.76 -1.25
C LEU A 109 -10.26 3.43 -0.91
N CYS A 110 -10.15 4.74 -1.12
CA CYS A 110 -8.96 5.51 -0.71
C CYS A 110 -8.74 5.45 0.80
N SER A 111 -9.80 5.57 1.60
CA SER A 111 -9.74 5.45 3.06
C SER A 111 -9.23 4.07 3.49
N LEU A 112 -9.72 3.00 2.87
CA LEU A 112 -9.23 1.63 3.10
C LEU A 112 -7.74 1.49 2.77
N ALA A 113 -7.31 2.02 1.62
CA ALA A 113 -5.90 2.00 1.22
C ALA A 113 -5.00 2.79 2.18
N ILE A 114 -5.43 3.97 2.64
CA ILE A 114 -4.71 4.78 3.63
C ILE A 114 -4.61 4.04 4.96
N LYS A 115 -5.70 3.43 5.44
CA LYS A 115 -5.68 2.62 6.66
C LYS A 115 -4.73 1.43 6.51
N ALA A 116 -4.83 0.69 5.42
CA ALA A 116 -3.91 -0.41 5.14
C ALA A 116 -2.45 0.07 5.16
N SER A 117 -2.11 1.14 4.43
CA SER A 117 -0.74 1.67 4.41
C SER A 117 -0.26 2.14 5.79
N SER A 118 -1.13 2.70 6.62
CA SER A 118 -0.79 3.13 7.99
C SER A 118 -0.51 1.94 8.90
N CYS A 119 -1.30 0.86 8.81
CA CYS A 119 -1.12 -0.32 9.63
C CYS A 119 0.05 -1.20 9.16
N LEU A 120 0.25 -1.27 7.84
CA LEU A 120 1.29 -2.07 7.20
C LEU A 120 2.64 -1.34 7.12
N GLY A 121 2.63 -0.01 7.18
CA GLY A 121 3.78 0.88 7.03
C GLY A 121 4.76 0.91 8.19
N ARG A 122 4.62 0.04 9.19
CA ARG A 122 5.61 -0.13 10.29
C ARG A 122 6.89 -0.84 9.85
N HIS A 123 7.21 -0.76 8.56
CA HIS A 123 8.55 -0.90 8.02
C HIS A 123 8.92 0.38 7.23
N SER A 124 8.95 1.49 7.98
CA SER A 124 9.42 2.86 7.66
C SER A 124 8.82 3.59 6.44
N VAL A 125 7.86 4.48 6.71
CA VAL A 125 7.56 5.64 5.85
C VAL A 125 8.11 6.88 6.56
N GLU A 126 9.27 7.38 6.14
CA GLU A 126 9.70 8.73 6.50
C GLU A 126 8.92 9.72 5.62
N VAL A 127 7.90 10.36 6.20
CA VAL A 127 7.19 11.46 5.54
C VAL A 127 8.03 12.72 5.70
N SER A 128 8.91 12.98 4.73
CA SER A 128 9.61 14.25 4.62
C SER A 128 8.66 15.33 4.09
N SER A 129 8.15 16.16 4.99
CA SER A 129 7.40 17.38 4.70
C SER A 129 8.26 18.35 3.89
N THR A 130 8.03 18.44 2.59
CA THR A 130 8.70 19.43 1.74
C THR A 130 8.10 20.81 1.98
N ASN A 131 8.75 21.57 2.87
CA ASN A 131 8.46 22.97 3.11
C ASN A 131 8.73 23.78 1.83
N SER A 132 7.67 24.27 1.19
CA SER A 132 7.72 25.04 -0.04
C SER A 132 8.16 26.48 0.24
N LYS A 133 9.47 26.74 0.23
CA LYS A 133 10.01 28.11 0.12
C LYS A 133 10.28 28.44 -1.34
N LEU A 134 9.33 29.16 -1.95
CA LEU A 134 9.51 29.87 -3.21
C LEU A 134 10.63 30.91 -3.04
N ILE A 135 11.78 30.68 -3.67
CA ILE A 135 12.81 31.73 -3.78
C ILE A 135 12.72 32.31 -5.19
N LEU A 136 12.22 33.56 -5.20
CA LEU A 136 12.02 34.40 -6.36
C LEU A 136 13.29 34.53 -7.22
N ARG A 137 13.11 34.39 -8.54
CA ARG A 137 14.05 34.86 -9.56
C ARG A 137 14.36 36.34 -9.32
N SER A 138 15.65 36.67 -9.27
CA SER A 138 16.14 38.03 -9.53
C SER A 138 17.31 37.94 -10.47
N SER A 139 17.03 38.10 -11.77
CA SER A 139 17.99 38.50 -12.78
C SER A 139 18.50 39.90 -12.43
N ARG A 140 19.82 40.11 -12.40
CA ARG A 140 20.36 41.46 -12.26
C ARG A 140 21.74 41.58 -12.91
N TRP A 141 21.69 42.16 -14.13
CA TRP A 141 22.66 42.85 -15.00
C TRP A 141 24.07 42.27 -15.17
#